data_AF-A0A3C2AY94-F1
#
_entry.id   AF-A0A3C2AY94-F1
#
_cell.length_a   1.000
_cell.length_b   1.000
_cell.length_c   1.000
_cell.angle_alpha   90.00
_cell.angle_beta   90.00
_cell.angle_gamma   90.00
#
_symmetry.space_group_name_H-M   'P 1'
#
loop_
_entity.id
_entity.type
_entity.pdbx_description
1 polymer ?
#
loop_
_entity_poly.entity_id
_entity_poly.type
_entity_poly.pdbx_seq_one_letter_code
_entity_poly.pdbx_strand_id
1 'polypeptide(L)'
;LPAFVFATVDGMRSVEPAAVELFQSVDAGRWEMLWRLRLPSAAPVLFTTARFNLGLALAAAYFVEGANFANEGIGAIGKRAAATAAGADTLWAAVFAMAILGVTGLLLLSLLQRTVLHWHAAQRTVRA
;
A
#
# COMPACT_ATOMS: atom_id res chain seq x y z
N LEU A 1 0.07 -6.40 8.66
CA LEU A 1 1.13 -5.38 8.84
C LEU A 1 2.56 -5.90 8.98
N PRO A 2 2.87 -7.14 9.42
CA PRO A 2 4.27 -7.62 9.50
C PRO A 2 5.02 -7.50 8.16
N ALA A 3 4.34 -7.76 7.05
CA ALA A 3 4.90 -7.63 5.69
C ALA A 3 5.41 -6.21 5.37
N PHE A 4 4.80 -5.16 5.93
CA PHE A 4 5.27 -3.78 5.74
C PHE A 4 6.61 -3.55 6.44
N VAL A 5 6.76 -4.07 7.66
CA VAL A 5 8.01 -3.97 8.43
C VAL A 5 9.12 -4.72 7.72
N PHE A 6 8.86 -5.95 7.26
CA PHE A 6 9.84 -6.72 6.49
C PHE A 6 10.25 -6.01 5.20
N ALA A 7 9.30 -5.48 4.45
CA ALA A 7 9.57 -4.74 3.22
C ALA A 7 10.36 -3.44 3.47
N THR A 8 10.11 -2.76 4.59
CA THR A 8 10.88 -1.59 5.00
C THR A 8 12.33 -1.96 5.32
N VAL A 9 12.53 -3.05 6.07
CA VAL A 9 13.86 -3.56 6.41
C VAL A 9 14.60 -4.05 5.17
N ASP A 10 13.91 -4.75 4.27
CA ASP A 10 14.44 -5.27 3.02
C ASP A 10 14.82 -4.14 2.05
N GLY A 11 13.93 -3.16 1.85
CA GLY A 11 14.22 -1.98 1.02
C GLY A 11 15.36 -1.10 1.56
N MET A 12 15.55 -1.05 2.89
CA MET A 12 16.72 -0.38 3.49
C MET A 12 18.02 -1.19 3.34
N ARG A 13 17.94 -2.49 3.08
CA ARG A 13 19.08 -3.39 2.85
C ARG A 13 19.39 -3.59 1.37
N SER A 14 18.45 -3.33 0.47
CA SER A 14 18.60 -3.45 -0.98
C SER A 14 19.42 -2.31 -1.63
N VAL A 15 20.20 -1.57 -0.83
CA VAL A 15 21.05 -0.48 -1.35
C VAL A 15 22.25 -1.08 -2.07
N GLU A 16 22.48 -0.64 -3.30
CA GLU A 16 23.59 -1.07 -4.14
C GLU A 16 24.94 -0.89 -3.40
N PRO A 17 25.77 -1.95 -3.28
CA PRO A 17 27.06 -1.87 -2.58
C PRO A 17 27.97 -0.78 -3.13
N ALA A 18 27.94 -0.56 -4.45
CA ALA A 18 28.71 0.49 -5.12
C ALA A 18 28.29 1.90 -4.68
N ALA A 19 27.02 2.13 -4.38
CA ALA A 19 26.55 3.42 -3.89
C ALA A 19 26.97 3.67 -2.44
N VAL A 20 27.10 2.61 -1.64
CA VAL A 20 27.64 2.68 -0.28
C VAL A 20 29.12 3.04 -0.30
N GLU A 21 29.93 2.41 -1.16
CA GLU A 21 31.36 2.68 -1.31
C GLU A 21 31.64 4.12 -1.80
N LEU A 22 30.81 4.64 -2.70
CA LEU A 22 30.87 6.04 -3.12
C LEU A 22 30.58 7.01 -1.97
N PHE A 23 29.53 6.78 -1.17
CA PHE A 23 29.22 7.66 -0.03
C PHE A 23 30.26 7.55 1.10
N GLN A 24 30.88 6.38 1.29
CA GLN A 24 32.01 6.19 2.21
C GLN A 24 33.26 6.94 1.75
N SER A 25 33.48 7.08 0.44
CA SER A 25 34.60 7.83 -0.12
C SER A 25 34.47 9.35 0.05
N VAL A 26 33.24 9.85 0.26
CA VAL A 26 32.94 11.28 0.47
C VAL A 26 32.76 11.63 1.96
N ASP A 27 33.06 10.71 2.88
CA ASP A 27 32.90 10.87 4.33
C ASP A 27 31.49 11.33 4.76
N ALA A 28 30.47 10.83 4.05
CA ALA A 28 29.10 11.26 4.28
C ALA A 28 28.53 10.72 5.61
N GLY A 29 27.90 11.60 6.38
CA GLY A 29 27.33 11.25 7.69
C GLY A 29 26.17 10.23 7.61
N ARG A 30 25.95 9.48 8.70
CA ARG A 30 24.91 8.44 8.80
C ARG A 30 23.49 8.93 8.46
N TRP A 31 23.18 10.18 8.79
CA TRP A 31 21.89 10.79 8.46
C TRP A 31 21.76 11.13 6.98
N GLU A 32 22.84 11.59 6.37
CA GLU A 32 22.86 11.95 4.96
C GLU A 32 22.73 10.71 4.08
N MET A 33 23.40 9.62 4.46
CA MET A 33 23.23 8.31 3.83
C MET A 33 21.80 7.77 3.98
N LEU A 34 21.16 7.96 5.14
CA LEU A 34 19.80 7.47 5.35
C LEU A 34 18.77 8.21 4.50
N TRP A 35 18.84 9.54 4.43
CA TRP A 35 17.89 10.36 3.67
C TRP A 35 18.16 10.40 2.16
N ARG A 36 19.42 10.41 1.72
CA ARG A 36 19.78 10.54 0.29
C ARG A 36 19.99 9.22 -0.42
N LEU A 37 20.25 8.11 0.29
CA LEU A 37 20.58 6.83 -0.33
C LEU A 37 19.56 5.73 0.03
N ARG A 38 19.29 5.52 1.32
CA ARG A 38 18.46 4.39 1.77
C ARG A 38 16.95 4.64 1.58
N LEU A 39 16.47 5.83 1.92
CA LEU A 39 15.07 6.24 1.74
C LEU A 39 14.58 6.19 0.28
N PRO A 40 15.31 6.77 -0.70
CA PRO A 40 14.89 6.70 -2.10
C PRO A 40 14.93 5.28 -2.67
N SER A 41 15.93 4.47 -2.27
CA SER A 41 16.05 3.06 -2.67
C SER A 41 14.90 2.19 -2.12
N ALA A 42 14.43 2.47 -0.89
CA ALA A 42 13.36 1.71 -0.26
C ALA A 42 11.95 2.12 -0.75
N ALA A 43 11.78 3.35 -1.25
CA ALA A 43 10.48 3.89 -1.69
C ALA A 43 9.69 2.96 -2.64
N PRO A 44 10.25 2.38 -3.73
CA PRO A 44 9.49 1.49 -4.62
C PRO A 44 8.97 0.21 -3.94
N VAL A 45 9.75 -0.38 -3.04
CA VAL A 45 9.35 -1.57 -2.27
C VAL A 45 8.24 -1.23 -1.27
N LEU A 46 8.31 -0.06 -0.64
CA LEU A 46 7.26 0.44 0.26
C LEU A 46 5.93 0.66 -0.48
N PHE A 47 5.93 1.26 -1.67
CA PHE A 47 4.70 1.44 -2.45
C PHE A 47 4.10 0.11 -2.92
N THR A 48 4.94 -0.86 -3.30
CA THR A 48 4.49 -2.20 -3.71
C THR A 48 3.79 -2.92 -2.56
N THR A 49 4.38 -2.89 -1.37
CA THR A 49 3.79 -3.52 -0.18
C THR A 49 2.63 -2.73 0.41
N ALA A 50 2.57 -1.41 0.22
CA ALA A 50 1.42 -0.60 0.58
C ALA A 50 0.16 -0.99 -0.20
N ARG A 51 0.28 -1.28 -1.51
CA ARG A 51 -0.86 -1.76 -2.33
C ARG A 51 -1.44 -3.07 -1.81
N PHE A 52 -0.57 -4.02 -1.45
CA PHE A 52 -1.00 -5.29 -0.86
C PHE A 52 -1.69 -5.08 0.50
N ASN A 53 -1.12 -4.24 1.36
CA ASN A 53 -1.72 -3.92 2.66
C ASN A 53 -3.04 -3.16 2.54
N LEU A 54 -3.24 -2.34 1.50
CA LEU A 54 -4.50 -1.64 1.27
C LEU A 54 -5.66 -2.64 1.09
N GLY A 55 -5.45 -3.69 0.29
CA GLY A 55 -6.45 -4.76 0.11
C GLY A 55 -6.76 -5.48 1.42
N LEU A 56 -5.74 -5.80 2.21
CA LEU A 56 -5.92 -6.41 3.54
C LEU A 56 -6.65 -5.48 4.51
N ALA A 57 -6.36 -4.18 4.49
CA ALA A 57 -7.00 -3.20 5.35
C ALA A 57 -8.48 -3.05 5.01
N LEU A 58 -8.84 -2.97 3.72
CA LEU A 58 -10.23 -2.90 3.26
C LEU A 58 -11.00 -4.17 3.61
N ALA A 59 -10.41 -5.34 3.39
CA ALA A 59 -11.02 -6.61 3.77
C ALA A 59 -11.24 -6.68 5.29
N ALA A 60 -10.23 -6.34 6.08
CA ALA A 60 -10.33 -6.31 7.54
C ALA A 60 -11.41 -5.33 8.01
N ALA A 61 -11.48 -4.12 7.42
CA ALA A 61 -12.51 -3.14 7.74
C ALA A 61 -13.93 -3.69 7.48
N TYR A 62 -14.15 -4.34 6.32
CA TYR A 62 -15.42 -4.99 6.02
C TYR A 62 -15.86 -5.99 7.09
N PHE A 63 -14.93 -6.89 7.45
CA PHE A 63 -15.22 -7.96 8.41
C PHE A 63 -15.46 -7.40 9.81
N VAL A 64 -14.70 -6.39 10.23
CA VAL A 64 -14.86 -5.72 11.52
C VAL A 64 -16.20 -4.98 11.59
N GLU A 65 -16.57 -4.22 10.56
CA GLU A 65 -17.87 -3.55 10.47
C GLU A 65 -19.03 -4.57 10.49
N GLY A 66 -18.87 -5.71 9.81
CA GLY A 66 -19.87 -6.78 9.81
C GLY A 66 -19.97 -7.54 11.13
N ALA A 67 -18.91 -7.61 11.93
CA ALA A 67 -18.88 -8.41 13.17
C ALA A 67 -19.54 -7.71 14.39
N ASN A 68 -20.52 -6.82 14.18
CA ASN A 68 -21.25 -6.06 15.21
C ASN A 68 -20.39 -5.07 16.03
N PHE A 69 -19.14 -4.82 15.64
CA PHE A 69 -18.31 -3.80 16.30
C PHE A 69 -18.72 -2.37 15.92
N ALA A 70 -19.43 -2.19 14.81
CA ALA A 70 -20.00 -0.93 14.37
C ALA A 70 -21.45 -1.13 13.89
N ASN A 71 -22.35 -0.22 14.26
CA ASN A 71 -23.73 -0.19 13.76
C ASN A 71 -23.88 0.59 12.45
N GLU A 72 -22.78 1.16 11.96
CA GLU A 72 -22.69 2.01 10.78
C GLU A 72 -21.49 1.54 9.93
N GLY A 73 -21.63 1.58 8.61
CA GLY A 73 -20.61 1.10 7.67
C GLY A 73 -21.17 0.20 6.57
N ILE A 74 -20.41 0.05 5.49
CA ILE A 74 -20.81 -0.76 4.32
C ILE A 74 -20.89 -2.24 4.73
N GLY A 75 -20.02 -2.70 5.63
CA GLY A 75 -20.07 -4.06 6.18
C GLY A 75 -21.30 -4.34 7.05
N ALA A 76 -21.72 -3.36 7.84
CA ALA A 76 -22.93 -3.47 8.66
C ALA A 76 -24.21 -3.46 7.81
N ILE A 77 -24.26 -2.62 6.76
CA ILE A 77 -25.35 -2.59 5.78
C ILE A 77 -25.45 -3.93 5.03
N GLY A 78 -24.31 -4.46 4.57
CA GLY A 78 -24.25 -5.77 3.92
C GLY A 78 -24.80 -6.88 4.81
N LYS A 79 -24.40 -6.94 6.09
CA LYS A 79 -24.92 -7.95 7.02
C LYS A 79 -26.43 -7.82 7.27
N ARG A 80 -26.95 -6.60 7.43
CA ARG A 80 -28.41 -6.37 7.61
C ARG A 80 -29.20 -6.79 6.36
N ALA A 81 -28.65 -6.50 5.19
CA ALA A 81 -29.21 -6.92 3.91
C ALA A 81 -29.20 -8.45 3.75
N ALA A 82 -28.13 -9.14 4.17
CA ALA A 82 -28.07 -10.61 4.18
C ALA A 82 -29.09 -11.26 5.13
N ALA A 83 -29.44 -10.58 6.22
CA ALA A 83 -30.42 -11.08 7.19
C ALA A 83 -31.87 -11.02 6.67
N THR A 84 -32.14 -10.30 5.57
CA THR A 84 -33.49 -10.11 5.02
C THR A 84 -33.56 -10.70 3.61
N ALA A 85 -34.52 -11.58 3.33
CA ALA A 85 -34.63 -12.27 2.03
C ALA A 85 -34.82 -11.32 0.82
N ALA A 86 -35.33 -10.10 1.05
CA ALA A 86 -35.48 -9.04 0.04
C ALA A 86 -34.23 -8.15 -0.14
N GLY A 87 -33.16 -8.39 0.62
CA GLY A 87 -31.95 -7.56 0.65
C GLY A 87 -30.87 -7.92 -0.37
N ALA A 88 -31.12 -8.88 -1.27
CA ALA A 88 -30.13 -9.34 -2.26
C ALA A 88 -29.58 -8.17 -3.11
N ASP A 89 -30.43 -7.23 -3.50
CA ASP A 89 -30.01 -6.05 -4.28
C ASP A 89 -29.06 -5.14 -3.48
N THR A 90 -29.32 -4.98 -2.17
CA THR A 90 -28.47 -4.17 -1.28
C THR A 90 -27.13 -4.83 -1.00
N LEU A 91 -27.09 -6.17 -0.95
CA LEU A 91 -25.84 -6.92 -0.85
C LEU A 91 -24.95 -6.69 -2.08
N TRP A 92 -25.52 -6.81 -3.28
CA TRP A 92 -24.78 -6.54 -4.51
C TRP A 92 -24.32 -5.07 -4.57
N ALA A 93 -25.16 -4.12 -4.16
CA ALA A 93 -24.77 -2.72 -4.07
C ALA A 93 -23.58 -2.50 -3.12
N ALA A 94 -23.55 -3.18 -1.96
CA ALA A 94 -22.43 -3.11 -1.02
C ALA A 94 -21.14 -3.71 -1.60
N VAL A 95 -21.24 -4.81 -2.36
CA VAL A 95 -20.09 -5.41 -3.07
C VAL A 95 -19.55 -4.46 -4.14
N PHE A 96 -20.42 -3.82 -4.92
CA PHE A 96 -20.00 -2.81 -5.90
C PHE A 96 -19.36 -1.59 -5.23
N ALA A 97 -19.92 -1.10 -4.12
CA ALA A 97 -19.34 0.00 -3.36
C ALA A 97 -17.92 -0.34 -2.83
N MET A 98 -17.74 -1.56 -2.33
CA MET A 98 -16.44 -2.10 -1.93
C MET A 98 -15.44 -2.15 -3.09
N ALA A 99 -15.88 -2.63 -4.26
CA ALA A 99 -15.05 -2.69 -5.45
C ALA A 99 -14.59 -1.27 -5.87
N ILE A 100 -15.50 -0.29 -5.85
CA ILE A 100 -15.19 1.11 -6.16
C ILE A 100 -14.19 1.69 -5.15
N LEU A 101 -14.37 1.44 -3.85
CA LEU A 101 -13.43 1.88 -2.82
C LEU A 101 -12.04 1.27 -3.01
N GLY A 102 -11.97 -0.03 -3.30
CA GLY A 102 -10.71 -0.71 -3.60
C GLY A 102 -9.98 -0.10 -4.80
N VAL A 103 -10.69 0.07 -5.92
CA VAL A 103 -10.14 0.69 -7.13
C VAL A 103 -9.70 2.13 -6.86
N THR A 104 -10.52 2.92 -6.17
CA THR A 104 -10.20 4.32 -5.85
C THR A 104 -8.97 4.41 -4.95
N GLY A 105 -8.86 3.55 -3.93
CA GLY A 105 -7.68 3.51 -3.07
C GLY A 105 -6.40 3.09 -3.81
N LEU A 106 -6.50 2.12 -4.73
CA LEU A 106 -5.36 1.72 -5.58
C LEU A 106 -4.95 2.82 -6.56
N LEU A 107 -5.91 3.55 -7.13
CA LEU A 107 -5.66 4.71 -7.99
C LEU A 107 -4.96 5.83 -7.22
N LEU A 108 -5.45 6.18 -6.02
CA LEU A 108 -4.83 7.17 -5.14
C LEU A 108 -3.38 6.79 -4.79
N LEU A 109 -3.14 5.53 -4.42
CA LEU A 109 -1.78 5.03 -4.16
C LEU A 109 -0.90 5.11 -5.41
N SER A 110 -1.44 4.85 -6.58
CA SER A 110 -0.69 4.89 -7.84
C SER A 110 -0.37 6.32 -8.27
N LEU A 111 -1.26 7.27 -8.02
CA LEU A 111 -1.01 8.70 -8.19
C LEU A 111 0.07 9.19 -7.22
N LEU A 112 -0.03 8.82 -5.94
CA LEU A 112 0.99 9.11 -4.93
C LEU A 112 2.35 8.54 -5.33
N GLN A 113 2.39 7.30 -5.83
CA GLN A 113 3.64 6.72 -6.33
C GLN A 113 4.20 7.55 -7.48
N ARG A 114 3.38 7.95 -8.47
CA ARG A 114 3.85 8.79 -9.60
C ARG A 114 4.41 10.14 -9.13
N THR A 115 3.77 10.77 -8.14
CA THR A 115 4.24 12.04 -7.59
C THR A 115 5.54 11.89 -6.81
N VAL A 116 5.68 10.83 -6.00
CA VAL A 116 6.88 10.62 -5.15
C VAL A 116 8.04 10.02 -5.92
N LEU A 117 7.79 9.13 -6.87
CA LEU A 117 8.81 8.50 -7.74
C LEU A 117 9.07 9.28 -9.03
N HIS A 118 8.66 10.55 -9.12
CA HIS A 118 8.97 11.39 -10.29
C HIS A 118 10.49 11.45 -10.59
N TRP A 119 11.33 11.21 -9.57
CA TRP A 119 12.79 11.12 -9.66
C TRP A 119 13.35 9.77 -10.16
N HIS A 120 12.57 8.69 -10.12
CA HIS A 120 13.01 7.30 -10.45
C HIS A 120 12.46 6.77 -11.77
N ALA A 121 11.80 7.60 -12.58
CA ALA A 121 11.34 7.23 -13.93
C ALA A 121 12.47 6.81 -14.91
N ALA A 122 13.74 6.86 -14.48
CA ALA A 122 14.92 6.55 -15.27
C ALA A 122 15.41 5.08 -15.22
N GLN A 123 14.85 4.19 -14.38
CA GLN A 123 15.27 2.78 -14.40
C GLN A 123 14.22 1.83 -14.99
N ARG A 124 14.36 1.65 -16.32
CA ARG A 124 14.09 0.44 -17.12
C ARG A 124 12.65 -0.10 -17.10
N THR A 125 11.86 -0.01 -18.18
CA THR A 125 12.15 -0.62 -19.49
C THR A 125 13.05 -1.86 -19.40
N VAL A 126 12.67 -2.84 -18.59
CA VAL A 126 13.04 -4.23 -18.90
C VAL A 126 12.06 -4.70 -19.97
N ARG A 127 12.39 -4.33 -21.21
CA ARG A 127 12.12 -5.19 -22.36
C ARG A 127 12.93 -6.47 -22.12
N ALA A 128 12.24 -7.58 -22.01
CA ALA A 128 12.71 -8.86 -22.51
C ALA A 128 11.60 -9.35 -23.46
#